data_AF-A0A0T6B3F8-F1
#
_entry.id   AF-A0A0T6B3F8-F1
#
_cell.length_a   1.000
_cell.length_b   1.000
_cell.length_c   1.000
_cell.angle_alpha   90.00
_cell.angle_beta   90.00
_cell.angle_gamma   90.00
#
_symmetry.space_group_name_H-M   'P 1'
#
loop_
_entity.id
_entity.type
_entity.pdbx_description
1 polymer ?
#
loop_
_entity_poly.entity_id
_entity_poly.type
_entity_poly.pdbx_seq_one_letter_code
_entity_poly.pdbx_strand_id
1 'polypeptide(L)'
;MLWNPHINEDVNKIIEEPVDASVDNTKQAARLIVIRRKKMKKHKLKKLRKKMKFEWAKLRQKRELRKEKEFQAGLIQQCKTAESFSAEEYVNEKLAEYNMISIPKKWKGRNMPESMIREKMGLPPEK
;
A
#
# COMPACT_ATOMS: atom_id res chain seq x y z
N MET A 1 17.60 -42.83 -66.93
CA MET A 1 16.62 -41.73 -66.96
C MET A 1 17.34 -40.46 -66.55
N LEU A 2 17.65 -39.60 -67.53
CA LEU A 2 18.30 -38.31 -67.31
C LEU A 2 17.22 -37.32 -66.86
N TRP A 3 17.34 -36.79 -65.64
CA TRP A 3 16.47 -35.72 -65.17
C TRP A 3 16.95 -34.42 -65.83
N ASN A 4 16.15 -33.90 -66.77
CA ASN A 4 16.38 -32.61 -67.40
C ASN A 4 15.52 -31.59 -66.64
N PRO A 5 16.09 -30.74 -65.77
CA PRO A 5 15.33 -29.67 -65.16
C PRO A 5 15.01 -28.66 -66.25
N HIS A 6 13.71 -28.43 -66.51
CA HIS A 6 13.29 -27.27 -67.28
C HIS A 6 13.86 -26.02 -66.60
N ILE A 7 14.88 -25.44 -67.22
CA ILE A 7 15.37 -24.11 -66.93
C ILE A 7 14.19 -23.19 -67.30
N ASN A 8 13.41 -22.79 -66.30
CA ASN A 8 12.45 -21.72 -66.46
C ASN A 8 13.26 -20.43 -66.59
N GLU A 9 13.48 -20.01 -67.83
CA GLU A 9 14.08 -18.74 -68.21
C GLU A 9 13.14 -17.57 -67.91
N ASP A 10 12.95 -17.27 -66.63
CA ASP A 10 12.48 -15.94 -66.20
C ASP A 10 13.69 -15.06 -65.92
N VAL A 11 14.55 -14.87 -66.93
CA VAL A 11 15.77 -14.03 -66.86
C VAL A 11 15.49 -12.53 -66.68
N ASN A 12 14.22 -12.12 -66.62
CA ASN A 12 13.80 -10.73 -66.44
C ASN A 12 12.80 -10.55 -65.28
N LYS A 13 12.91 -11.32 -64.19
CA LYS A 13 12.29 -10.92 -62.93
C LYS A 13 13.15 -9.86 -62.26
N ILE A 14 12.76 -8.60 -62.45
CA ILE A 14 13.27 -7.49 -61.64
C ILE A 14 12.93 -7.83 -60.19
N ILE A 15 13.95 -8.16 -59.39
CA ILE A 15 13.81 -8.35 -57.95
C ILE A 15 13.68 -6.96 -57.36
N GLU A 16 12.45 -6.45 -57.28
CA GLU A 16 12.16 -5.25 -56.50
C GLU A 16 12.35 -5.57 -55.01
N GLU A 17 12.98 -4.64 -54.28
CA GLU A 17 13.01 -4.74 -52.81
C GLU A 17 11.58 -4.92 -52.32
N PRO A 18 11.32 -5.82 -51.36
CA PRO A 18 10.00 -5.89 -50.75
C PRO A 18 9.72 -4.50 -50.18
N VAL A 19 8.83 -3.77 -50.84
CA VAL A 19 8.37 -2.48 -50.34
C VAL A 19 7.60 -2.84 -49.07
N ASP A 20 8.25 -2.70 -47.91
CA ASP A 20 7.60 -2.78 -46.63
C ASP A 20 6.61 -1.61 -46.56
N ALA A 21 5.42 -1.81 -47.15
CA ALA A 21 4.30 -0.88 -47.15
C ALA A 21 3.78 -0.58 -45.73
N SER A 22 4.42 -1.17 -44.70
CA SER A 22 4.13 -0.97 -43.29
C SER A 22 5.22 -0.26 -42.50
N VAL A 23 6.33 0.21 -43.11
CA VAL A 23 7.18 1.17 -42.40
C VAL A 23 6.47 2.51 -42.47
N ASP A 24 5.51 2.67 -41.57
CA ASP A 24 4.94 3.95 -41.18
C ASP A 24 6.08 4.85 -40.70
N ASN A 25 6.77 5.47 -41.66
CA ASN A 25 7.69 6.59 -41.50
C ASN A 25 6.92 7.86 -41.08
N THR A 26 5.78 7.70 -40.41
CA THR A 26 5.09 8.78 -39.73
C THR A 26 6.06 9.28 -38.67
N LYS A 27 6.56 10.51 -38.86
CA LYS A 27 7.49 11.14 -37.93
C LYS A 27 6.87 11.09 -36.53
N GLN A 28 7.30 10.16 -35.67
CA GLN A 28 6.83 10.00 -34.30
C GLN A 28 7.37 11.11 -33.37
N ALA A 29 7.42 12.35 -33.87
CA ALA A 29 7.95 13.52 -33.19
C ALA A 29 7.27 13.72 -31.82
N ALA A 30 5.96 13.48 -31.74
CA ALA A 30 5.22 13.53 -30.48
C ALA A 30 5.78 12.55 -29.43
N ARG A 31 6.09 11.30 -29.81
CA ARG A 31 6.69 10.30 -28.90
C ARG A 31 8.11 10.69 -28.51
N LEU A 32 8.89 11.24 -29.44
CA LEU A 32 10.24 11.74 -29.16
C LEU A 32 10.23 12.88 -28.13
N ILE A 33 9.26 13.78 -28.18
CA ILE A 33 9.11 14.85 -27.18
C ILE A 33 8.85 14.26 -25.79
N VAL A 34 7.96 13.27 -25.68
CA VAL A 34 7.66 12.58 -24.41
C VAL A 34 8.91 11.88 -23.86
N ILE A 35 9.63 11.15 -24.71
CA ILE A 35 10.86 10.46 -24.35
C ILE A 35 11.92 11.46 -23.88
N ARG A 36 12.12 12.57 -24.59
CA ARG A 36 13.08 13.62 -24.21
C ARG A 36 12.74 14.27 -22.87
N ARG A 37 11.45 14.54 -22.60
CA ARG A 37 10.97 15.04 -21.30
C ARG A 37 11.28 14.03 -20.18
N LYS A 38 10.96 12.74 -20.38
CA LYS A 38 11.27 11.67 -19.41
C LYS A 38 12.78 11.52 -19.18
N LYS A 39 13.58 11.53 -20.25
CA LYS A 39 15.04 11.52 -20.21
C LYS A 39 15.56 12.68 -19.36
N MET A 40 15.07 13.89 -19.62
CA MET A 40 15.54 15.08 -18.92
C MET A 40 15.14 15.07 -17.44
N LYS A 41 13.93 14.62 -17.10
CA LYS A 41 13.50 14.39 -15.70
C LYS A 41 14.43 13.39 -14.99
N LYS A 42 14.72 12.24 -15.61
CA LYS A 42 15.64 11.22 -15.05
C LYS A 42 17.07 11.76 -14.90
N HIS A 43 17.57 12.51 -15.88
CA HIS A 43 18.89 13.13 -15.84
C HIS A 43 18.99 14.15 -14.69
N LYS A 44 18.05 15.08 -14.60
CA LYS A 44 17.99 16.08 -13.52
C LYS A 44 17.86 15.41 -12.15
N LEU A 45 17.03 14.37 -12.03
CA LEU A 45 16.90 13.60 -10.80
C LEU A 45 18.22 12.94 -10.40
N LYS A 46 18.92 12.27 -11.32
CA LYS A 46 20.26 11.70 -11.07
C LYS A 46 21.25 12.77 -10.60
N LYS A 47 21.26 13.95 -11.23
CA LYS A 47 22.13 15.08 -10.83
C LYS A 47 21.80 15.56 -9.42
N LEU A 48 20.51 15.69 -9.09
CA LEU A 48 20.06 16.04 -7.74
C LEU A 48 20.48 14.99 -6.70
N ARG A 49 20.31 13.69 -7.00
CA ARG A 49 20.69 12.61 -6.07
C ARG A 49 22.19 12.61 -5.75
N LYS A 50 23.03 12.94 -6.74
CA LYS A 50 24.47 13.08 -6.53
C LYS A 50 24.79 14.30 -5.66
N LYS A 51 24.17 15.46 -5.95
CA LYS A 51 24.36 16.70 -5.18
C LYS A 51 23.94 16.56 -3.72
N MET A 52 22.77 15.95 -3.47
CA MET A 52 22.13 15.88 -2.15
C MET A 52 22.44 14.58 -1.39
N LYS A 53 23.39 13.75 -1.86
CA LYS A 53 23.64 12.39 -1.35
C LYS A 53 23.75 12.35 0.18
N PHE A 54 24.57 13.23 0.74
CA PHE A 54 24.87 13.23 2.17
C PHE A 54 23.75 13.84 3.01
N GLU A 55 23.09 14.89 2.52
CA GLU A 55 21.93 15.47 3.20
C GLU A 55 20.78 14.47 3.31
N TRP A 56 20.48 13.75 2.23
CA TRP A 56 19.46 12.71 2.27
C TRP A 56 19.88 11.50 3.09
N ALA A 57 21.17 11.15 3.13
CA ALA A 57 21.68 10.12 4.03
C ALA A 57 21.46 10.52 5.51
N LYS A 58 21.75 11.77 5.87
CA LYS A 58 21.49 12.32 7.22
C LYS A 58 20.00 12.28 7.57
N LEU A 59 19.13 12.69 6.64
CA LEU A 59 17.67 12.61 6.83
C LEU A 59 17.19 11.17 6.96
N ARG A 60 17.73 10.25 6.15
CA ARG A 60 17.41 8.82 6.25
C ARG A 60 17.81 8.27 7.61
N GLN A 61 19.05 8.53 8.04
CA GLN A 61 19.55 8.10 9.36
C GLN A 61 18.64 8.60 10.50
N LYS A 62 18.23 9.88 10.47
CA LYS A 62 17.29 10.43 11.47
C LYS A 62 15.94 9.71 11.48
N ARG A 63 15.41 9.33 10.31
CA ARG A 63 14.14 8.58 10.21
C ARG A 63 14.29 7.17 10.77
N GLU A 64 15.37 6.48 10.42
CA GLU A 64 15.62 5.12 10.94
C GLU A 64 15.82 5.13 12.46
N LEU A 65 16.57 6.09 13.00
CA LEU A 65 16.71 6.25 14.46
C LEU A 65 15.38 6.54 15.15
N ARG A 66 14.48 7.31 14.52
CA ARG A 66 13.15 7.55 15.07
C ARG A 66 12.31 6.28 15.11
N LYS A 67 12.30 5.51 14.01
CA LYS A 67 11.59 4.22 13.95
C LYS A 67 12.11 3.25 15.00
N GLU A 68 13.43 3.18 15.17
CA GLU A 68 14.05 2.31 16.17
C GLU A 68 13.62 2.69 17.59
N LYS A 69 13.59 3.99 17.90
CA LYS A 69 13.11 4.46 19.21
C LYS A 69 11.63 4.15 19.43
N GLU A 70 10.79 4.38 18.41
CA GLU A 70 9.36 4.05 18.47
C GLU A 70 9.14 2.55 18.69
N PHE A 71 9.94 1.72 18.02
CA PHE A 71 9.92 0.26 18.19
C PHE A 71 10.35 -0.17 19.59
N GLN A 72 11.48 0.33 20.08
CA GLN A 72 11.98 0.04 21.43
C GLN A 72 11.00 0.50 22.52
N ALA A 73 10.39 1.67 22.35
CA ALA A 73 9.37 2.15 23.28
C ALA A 73 8.16 1.20 23.33
N GLY A 74 7.71 0.69 22.18
CA GLY A 74 6.64 -0.30 22.10
C GLY A 74 7.00 -1.62 22.81
N LEU A 75 8.23 -2.12 22.63
CA LEU A 75 8.70 -3.32 23.33
C LEU A 75 8.77 -3.12 24.85
N ILE A 76 9.33 -2.00 25.30
CA ILE A 76 9.40 -1.67 26.73
C ILE A 76 7.99 -1.56 27.32
N GLN A 77 7.05 -0.98 26.57
CA GLN A 77 5.66 -0.90 27.01
C GLN A 77 5.04 -2.29 27.16
N GLN A 78 5.26 -3.21 26.21
CA GLN A 78 4.79 -4.59 26.30
C GLN A 78 5.37 -5.32 27.52
N CYS A 79 6.68 -5.19 27.76
CA CYS A 79 7.33 -5.76 28.93
C CYS A 79 6.72 -5.21 30.22
N LYS A 80 6.54 -3.89 30.33
CA LYS A 80 5.92 -3.27 31.50
C LYS A 80 4.50 -3.74 31.73
N THR A 81 3.69 -3.86 30.67
CA THR A 81 2.32 -4.38 30.80
C THR A 81 2.29 -5.83 31.25
N ALA A 82 3.27 -6.64 30.84
CA ALA A 82 3.39 -8.03 31.27
C ALA A 82 3.91 -8.14 32.71
N GLU A 83 4.85 -7.29 33.12
CA GLU A 83 5.36 -7.22 34.49
C GLU A 83 4.30 -6.72 35.48
N SER A 84 3.47 -5.75 35.07
CA SER A 84 2.37 -5.24 35.89
C SER A 84 1.14 -6.15 35.89
N PHE A 85 1.16 -7.25 35.14
CA PHE A 85 0.00 -8.13 35.04
C PHE A 85 -0.18 -8.94 36.32
N SER A 86 -1.24 -8.64 37.06
CA SER A 86 -1.69 -9.43 38.21
C SER A 86 -2.85 -10.34 37.79
N ALA A 87 -2.68 -11.65 37.95
CA ALA A 87 -3.71 -12.63 37.59
C ALA A 87 -4.98 -12.49 38.45
N GLU A 88 -4.82 -12.13 39.73
CA GLU A 88 -5.95 -11.93 40.64
C GLU A 88 -6.82 -10.74 40.23
N GLU A 89 -6.18 -9.61 39.91
CA GLU A 89 -6.87 -8.41 39.42
C GLU A 89 -7.61 -8.69 38.11
N TYR A 90 -6.95 -9.38 37.17
CA TYR A 90 -7.57 -9.76 35.91
C TYR A 90 -8.81 -10.66 36.09
N VAL A 91 -8.75 -11.65 36.99
CA VAL A 91 -9.91 -12.51 37.28
C VAL A 91 -11.03 -11.71 37.94
N ASN A 92 -10.71 -10.83 38.89
CA ASN A 92 -11.69 -9.96 39.54
C ASN A 92 -12.36 -9.03 38.55
N GLU A 93 -11.62 -8.43 37.62
CA GLU A 93 -12.19 -7.62 36.52
C GLU A 93 -13.12 -8.44 35.64
N LYS A 94 -12.75 -9.67 35.27
CA LYS A 94 -13.60 -10.55 34.45
C LYS A 94 -14.87 -10.98 35.17
N LEU A 95 -14.78 -11.29 36.47
CA LEU A 95 -15.95 -11.59 37.28
C LEU A 95 -16.85 -10.35 37.44
N ALA A 96 -16.26 -9.16 37.62
CA ALA A 96 -17.00 -7.91 37.66
C ALA A 96 -17.73 -7.66 36.33
N GLU A 97 -17.05 -7.75 35.19
CA GLU A 97 -17.64 -7.64 33.84
C GLU A 97 -18.79 -8.63 33.64
N TYR A 98 -18.64 -9.88 34.08
CA TYR A 98 -19.68 -10.90 33.99
C TYR A 98 -20.90 -10.58 34.87
N ASN A 99 -20.65 -10.03 36.06
CA ASN A 99 -21.70 -9.63 37.00
C ASN A 99 -22.35 -8.29 36.63
N MET A 100 -21.80 -7.51 35.69
CA MET A 100 -22.41 -6.28 35.22
C MET A 100 -23.72 -6.57 34.48
N ILE A 101 -24.79 -5.94 34.95
CA ILE A 101 -26.11 -6.07 34.33
C ILE A 101 -26.12 -5.25 33.03
N SER A 102 -26.14 -5.93 31.88
CA SER A 102 -26.27 -5.27 30.58
C SER A 102 -27.68 -4.69 30.40
N ILE A 103 -27.79 -3.37 30.32
CA ILE A 103 -29.07 -2.68 30.11
C ILE A 103 -29.25 -2.38 28.62
N PRO A 104 -30.41 -2.72 28.02
CA PRO A 104 -30.69 -2.38 26.64
C PRO A 104 -30.86 -0.86 26.47
N LYS A 105 -30.31 -0.29 25.38
CA LYS A 105 -30.47 1.15 25.04
C LYS A 105 -31.90 1.57 24.67
N LYS A 106 -32.78 0.60 24.42
CA LYS A 106 -34.16 0.81 23.96
C LYS A 106 -35.13 0.09 24.88
N TRP A 107 -36.25 0.75 25.16
CA TRP A 107 -37.40 0.15 25.83
C TRP A 107 -38.61 0.17 24.90
N LYS A 108 -39.19 -1.01 24.60
CA LYS A 108 -40.31 -1.16 23.66
C LYS A 108 -40.11 -0.40 22.33
N GLY A 109 -38.89 -0.47 21.77
CA GLY A 109 -38.54 0.10 20.47
C GLY A 109 -38.17 1.59 20.46
N ARG A 110 -38.37 2.34 21.55
CA ARG A 110 -37.96 3.75 21.67
C ARG A 110 -36.64 3.89 22.43
N ASN A 111 -35.76 4.79 21.96
CA ASN A 111 -34.56 5.19 22.71
C ASN A 111 -35.00 6.01 23.92
N MET A 112 -34.52 5.62 25.11
CA MET A 112 -34.81 6.30 26.37
C MET A 112 -33.51 6.41 27.19
N PRO A 113 -33.39 7.40 28.08
CA PRO A 113 -32.25 7.50 28.98
C PRO A 113 -32.20 6.29 29.92
N GLU A 114 -30.98 5.88 30.28
CA GLU A 114 -30.71 4.64 31.03
C GLU A 114 -31.40 4.60 32.38
N SER A 115 -31.45 5.73 33.10
CA SER A 115 -32.17 5.87 34.37
C SER A 115 -33.64 5.44 34.28
N MET A 116 -34.32 5.86 33.21
CA MET A 116 -35.74 5.55 32.99
C MET A 116 -35.93 4.08 32.57
N ILE A 117 -34.97 3.48 31.86
CA ILE A 117 -35.01 2.05 31.50
C ILE A 117 -34.80 1.18 32.75
N ARG A 118 -33.87 1.55 33.64
CA ARG A 118 -33.66 0.88 34.93
C ARG A 118 -34.91 0.91 35.80
N GLU A 119 -35.55 2.08 35.92
CA GLU A 119 -36.81 2.24 36.67
C GLU A 119 -37.92 1.36 36.09
N LYS A 120 -38.07 1.29 34.76
CA LYS A 120 -39.05 0.41 34.09
C LYS A 120 -38.74 -1.08 34.22
N MET A 121 -37.47 -1.45 34.39
CA MET A 121 -37.00 -2.82 34.61
C MET A 121 -36.99 -3.23 36.09
N GLY A 122 -37.28 -2.30 37.02
CA GLY A 122 -37.19 -2.56 38.47
C GLY A 122 -35.76 -2.73 38.97
N LEU A 123 -34.76 -2.20 38.24
CA LEU A 123 -33.35 -2.25 38.60
C LEU A 123 -32.99 -1.06 39.51
N PRO A 124 -32.01 -1.21 40.41
CA PRO A 124 -31.55 -0.11 41.25
C PRO A 124 -31.02 1.05 40.40
N PRO A 125 -31.19 2.30 40.87
CA PRO A 125 -30.70 3.48 40.16
C PRO A 125 -29.18 3.39 39.97
N GLU A 126 -28.72 4.02 38.89
CA GLU A 126 -27.30 4.09 38.58
C GLU A 126 -26.55 4.84 39.70
N LYS A 127 -25.45 4.26 40.18
CA LYS A 127 -24.64 4.81 41.29
C LYS A 127 -23.84 6.02 40.82
#